data_AF-A0A2A2UGX2-F1
#
_entry.id   AF-A0A2A2UGX2-F1
#
_cell.length_a   1.000
_cell.length_b   1.000
_cell.length_c   1.000
_cell.angle_alpha   90.00
_cell.angle_beta   90.00
_cell.angle_gamma   90.00
#
_symmetry.space_group_name_H-M   'P 1'
#
loop_
_entity.id
_entity.type
_entity.pdbx_description
1 polymer ?
#
loop_
_entity_poly.entity_id
_entity_poly.type
_entity_poly.pdbx_seq_one_letter_code
_entity_poly.pdbx_strand_id
1 'polypeptide(L)'
;MRADLILPILVLAAALTAAVYTYRRRRRRVSTRTTPAGTEIWGAGGDTRTPVLSPAEALEQAEDAIRIRAAQVAAASPDAPPQALIAAEAALTTARTELAEARRQWAKGENPAAVREHSARADAALQAEAPAFSALRRD
;
A
#
# COMPACT_ATOMS: atom_id res chain seq x y z
N MET A 1 30.40 -7.27 21.70
CA MET A 1 29.98 -7.04 20.31
C MET A 1 28.47 -6.80 20.27
N ARG A 2 28.01 -5.54 20.39
CA ARG A 2 26.58 -5.16 20.31
C ARG A 2 26.34 -3.89 19.48
N ALA A 3 27.39 -3.37 18.83
CA ALA A 3 27.33 -2.14 18.04
C ALA A 3 26.94 -2.38 16.57
N ASP A 4 27.07 -3.62 16.05
CA ASP A 4 26.86 -3.92 14.62
C ASP A 4 25.39 -3.96 14.18
N LEU A 5 24.43 -4.08 15.11
CA LEU A 5 23.00 -4.07 14.76
C LEU A 5 22.39 -2.67 14.70
N ILE A 6 23.04 -1.67 15.30
CA ILE A 6 22.49 -0.30 15.35
C ILE A 6 22.58 0.34 13.96
N LEU A 7 23.68 0.10 13.24
CA LEU A 7 23.90 0.63 11.90
C LEU A 7 22.83 0.19 10.88
N PRO A 8 22.49 -1.10 10.72
CA PRO A 8 21.45 -1.52 9.77
C PRO A 8 20.05 -1.04 10.17
N ILE A 9 19.73 -0.95 11.47
CA ILE A 9 18.45 -0.42 11.95
C ILE A 9 18.31 1.06 11.60
N LEU A 10 19.37 1.85 11.80
CA LEU A 10 19.37 3.27 11.43
C LEU A 10 19.26 3.47 9.92
N VAL A 11 19.91 2.61 9.11
CA VAL A 11 19.79 2.64 7.65
C VAL A 11 18.36 2.32 7.20
N LEU A 12 17.72 1.32 7.80
CA LEU A 12 16.32 0.96 7.54
C LEU A 12 15.35 2.09 7.93
N ALA A 13 15.56 2.72 9.09
CA ALA A 13 14.75 3.86 9.54
C ALA A 13 14.92 5.08 8.62
N ALA A 14 16.15 5.35 8.16
CA ALA A 14 16.44 6.42 7.20
C ALA A 14 15.80 6.15 5.82
N ALA A 15 15.82 4.91 5.35
CA ALA A 15 15.19 4.52 4.09
C ALA A 15 13.66 4.67 4.15
N LEU A 16 13.03 4.23 5.25
CA LEU A 16 11.59 4.38 5.47
C LEU A 16 11.15 5.85 5.53
N THR A 17 11.89 6.68 6.25
CA THR A 17 11.59 8.11 6.35
C THR A 17 11.79 8.82 5.00
N ALA A 18 12.82 8.46 4.24
CA ALA A 18 13.03 8.96 2.88
C ALA A 18 11.88 8.57 1.95
N ALA A 19 11.42 7.32 1.98
CA ALA A 19 10.30 6.85 1.15
C ALA A 19 8.97 7.55 1.47
N VAL A 20 8.66 7.72 2.76
CA VAL A 20 7.47 8.49 3.18
C VAL A 20 7.58 9.95 2.77
N TYR A 21 8.77 10.54 2.88
CA TYR A 21 9.01 11.93 2.49
C TYR A 21 8.90 12.14 0.98
N THR A 22 9.48 11.25 0.16
CA THR A 22 9.37 11.33 -1.31
C THR A 22 7.94 11.10 -1.78
N TYR A 23 7.22 10.17 -1.16
CA TYR A 23 5.79 9.95 -1.41
C TYR A 23 4.96 11.21 -1.07
N ARG A 24 5.17 11.81 0.11
CA ARG A 24 4.51 13.08 0.49
C ARG A 24 4.90 14.24 -0.44
N ARG A 25 6.17 14.34 -0.85
CA ARG A 25 6.67 15.38 -1.76
C ARG A 25 6.07 15.24 -3.17
N ARG A 26 5.95 14.01 -3.68
CA ARG A 26 5.29 13.70 -4.97
C ARG A 26 3.82 14.08 -4.91
N ARG A 27 3.14 13.73 -3.82
CA ARG A 27 1.73 14.10 -3.58
C ARG A 27 1.52 15.63 -3.52
N ARG A 28 2.45 16.37 -2.90
CA ARG A 28 2.39 17.85 -2.90
C ARG A 28 2.51 18.45 -4.30
N ARG A 29 3.41 17.94 -5.15
CA ARG A 29 3.56 18.42 -6.54
C ARG A 29 2.31 18.16 -7.41
N VAL A 30 1.52 17.15 -7.09
CA VAL A 30 0.22 16.88 -7.73
C VAL A 30 -0.86 17.84 -7.23
N SER A 31 -0.82 18.25 -5.95
CA SER A 31 -1.81 19.17 -5.37
C SER A 31 -1.57 20.65 -5.65
N THR A 32 -0.33 21.06 -5.97
CA THR A 32 0.03 22.48 -6.18
C THR A 32 0.20 22.85 -7.64
N ARG A 33 -0.54 22.20 -8.54
CA ARG A 33 -0.77 22.73 -9.89
C ARG A 33 -2.09 23.49 -9.91
N THR A 34 -2.15 24.53 -9.07
CA THR A 34 -3.10 25.64 -9.26
C THR A 34 -2.69 26.36 -10.53
N THR A 35 -3.36 26.02 -11.63
CA THR A 35 -3.34 26.81 -12.86
C THR A 35 -3.87 28.21 -12.51
N PRO A 36 -3.12 29.30 -12.81
CA PRO A 36 -3.67 30.64 -12.64
C PRO A 36 -4.84 30.80 -13.62
N ALA A 37 -5.87 31.50 -13.16
CA ALA A 37 -7.12 31.79 -13.86
C ALA A 37 -6.99 31.82 -15.40
N GLY A 38 -7.66 30.87 -16.05
CA GLY A 38 -7.82 30.79 -17.49
C GLY A 38 -9.19 30.20 -17.77
N THR A 39 -10.08 31.09 -18.20
CA THR A 39 -11.50 30.91 -18.46
C THR A 39 -11.85 29.78 -19.42
N GLU A 40 -12.82 29.00 -18.96
CA GLU A 40 -14.03 28.54 -19.67
C GLU A 40 -14.00 27.37 -20.68
N ILE A 41 -15.11 26.64 -20.56
CA ILE A 41 -15.87 25.80 -21.50
C ILE A 41 -15.46 24.32 -21.65
N TRP A 42 -16.43 23.48 -21.26
CA TRP A 42 -16.67 22.05 -21.55
C TRP A 42 -16.37 21.04 -20.44
N GLY A 43 -17.44 20.62 -19.74
CA GLY A 43 -17.58 19.23 -19.30
C GLY A 43 -17.85 19.00 -17.81
N ALA A 44 -19.11 19.25 -17.41
CA ALA A 44 -19.90 18.48 -16.45
C ALA A 44 -19.23 17.77 -15.24
N GLY A 45 -19.72 18.13 -14.06
CA GLY A 45 -19.83 17.20 -12.94
C GLY A 45 -18.61 17.18 -12.03
N GLY A 46 -18.72 17.92 -10.92
CA GLY A 46 -17.80 17.80 -9.80
C GLY A 46 -17.80 16.37 -9.28
N ASP A 47 -16.76 15.64 -9.66
CA ASP A 47 -16.51 14.30 -9.20
C ASP A 47 -15.29 14.37 -8.29
N THR A 48 -15.55 14.44 -6.99
CA THR A 48 -14.55 14.19 -5.93
C THR A 48 -14.12 12.71 -5.93
N ARG A 49 -13.95 12.08 -7.10
CA ARG A 49 -13.30 10.79 -7.23
C ARG A 49 -11.81 11.02 -7.04
N THR A 50 -11.27 10.43 -5.99
CA THR A 50 -9.85 10.10 -5.88
C THR A 50 -9.30 9.73 -7.26
N PRO A 51 -8.19 10.33 -7.71
CA PRO A 51 -7.66 10.06 -9.04
C PRO A 51 -7.51 8.55 -9.21
N VAL A 52 -8.16 8.01 -10.24
CA VAL A 52 -8.13 6.57 -10.54
C VAL A 52 -6.67 6.21 -10.85
N LEU A 53 -6.07 5.36 -10.02
CA LEU A 53 -4.71 4.89 -10.24
C LEU A 53 -4.62 4.20 -11.61
N SER A 54 -3.49 4.41 -12.31
CA SER A 54 -3.18 3.55 -13.45
C SER A 54 -3.07 2.10 -12.98
N PRO A 55 -3.29 1.10 -13.85
CA PRO A 55 -3.20 -0.30 -13.42
C PRO A 55 -1.81 -0.68 -12.89
N ALA A 56 -0.74 -0.06 -13.43
CA ALA A 56 0.61 -0.22 -12.93
C ALA A 56 0.78 0.35 -11.50
N GLU A 57 0.26 1.55 -11.25
CA GLU A 57 0.30 2.16 -9.91
C GLU A 57 -0.55 1.39 -8.89
N ALA A 58 -1.70 0.85 -9.31
CA ALA A 58 -2.53 0.00 -8.46
C ALA A 58 -1.81 -1.29 -8.06
N LEU A 59 -1.09 -1.90 -9.00
CA LEU A 59 -0.28 -3.09 -8.76
C LEU A 59 0.87 -2.79 -7.78
N GLU A 60 1.65 -1.74 -8.04
CA GLU A 60 2.75 -1.30 -7.19
C GLU A 60 2.25 -0.99 -5.76
N GLN A 61 1.12 -0.30 -5.64
CA GLN A 61 0.54 0.03 -4.34
C GLN A 61 0.15 -1.23 -3.55
N ALA A 62 -0.50 -2.20 -4.18
CA ALA A 62 -0.89 -3.46 -3.53
C ALA A 62 0.35 -4.28 -3.12
N GLU A 63 1.40 -4.29 -3.94
CA GLU A 63 2.68 -4.92 -3.61
C GLU A 63 3.34 -4.29 -2.38
N ASP A 64 3.39 -2.96 -2.33
CA ASP A 64 3.93 -2.22 -1.21
C ASP A 64 3.12 -2.44 0.07
N ALA A 65 1.79 -2.45 -0.02
CA ALA A 65 0.91 -2.72 1.10
C ALA A 65 1.16 -4.12 1.68
N ILE A 66 1.25 -5.15 0.83
CA ILE A 66 1.58 -6.52 1.26
C ILE A 66 2.97 -6.57 1.90
N ARG A 67 3.97 -5.88 1.32
CA ARG A 67 5.33 -5.84 1.88
C ARG A 67 5.36 -5.23 3.28
N ILE A 68 4.67 -4.11 3.47
CA ILE A 68 4.57 -3.41 4.76
C ILE A 68 3.85 -4.30 5.78
N ARG A 69 2.72 -4.91 5.42
CA ARG A 69 1.95 -5.77 6.34
C ARG A 69 2.69 -7.06 6.68
N ALA A 70 3.42 -7.65 5.73
CA ALA A 70 4.28 -8.80 6.00
C ALA A 70 5.42 -8.45 6.97
N ALA A 71 6.05 -7.28 6.80
CA ALA A 71 7.05 -6.81 7.75
C ALA A 71 6.47 -6.59 9.15
N GLN A 72 5.23 -6.10 9.25
CA GLN A 72 4.53 -5.95 10.53
C GLN A 72 4.26 -7.29 11.22
N VAL A 73 3.88 -8.33 10.46
CA VAL A 73 3.72 -9.69 10.98
C VAL A 73 5.05 -10.27 11.46
N ALA A 74 6.13 -10.09 10.70
CA ALA A 74 7.47 -10.53 11.10
C ALA A 74 8.00 -9.80 12.34
N ALA A 75 7.56 -8.56 12.57
CA ALA A 75 7.90 -7.73 13.71
C ALA A 75 6.86 -7.80 14.85
N ALA A 76 5.93 -8.77 14.82
CA ALA A 76 4.87 -8.89 15.80
C ALA A 76 5.43 -8.97 17.23
N SER A 77 4.76 -8.27 18.17
CA SER A 77 5.10 -8.33 19.58
C SER A 77 5.03 -9.78 20.10
N PRO A 78 5.94 -10.22 20.99
CA PRO A 78 5.82 -11.52 21.67
C PRO A 78 4.51 -11.68 22.45
N ASP A 79 3.94 -10.56 22.91
CA ASP A 79 2.69 -10.50 23.66
C ASP A 79 1.45 -10.36 22.75
N ALA A 80 1.64 -10.39 21.42
CA ALA A 80 0.54 -10.24 20.49
C ALA A 80 -0.45 -11.42 20.60
N PRO A 81 -1.77 -11.16 20.52
CA PRO A 81 -2.76 -12.22 20.62
C PRO A 81 -2.62 -13.20 19.44
N PRO A 82 -2.53 -14.52 19.69
CA PRO A 82 -2.35 -15.53 18.64
C PRO A 82 -3.40 -15.45 17.53
N GLN A 83 -4.64 -15.08 17.88
CA GLN A 83 -5.75 -14.94 16.96
C GLN A 83 -5.53 -13.80 15.96
N ALA A 84 -4.90 -12.70 16.39
CA ALA A 84 -4.57 -11.58 15.51
C ALA A 84 -3.45 -11.95 14.52
N LEU A 85 -2.48 -12.77 14.96
CA LEU A 85 -1.44 -13.28 14.07
C LEU A 85 -2.04 -14.16 12.97
N ILE A 86 -2.92 -15.10 13.34
CA ILE A 86 -3.64 -15.97 12.39
C ILE A 86 -4.46 -15.14 11.41
N ALA A 87 -5.24 -14.16 11.89
CA ALA A 87 -6.05 -13.31 11.02
C ALA A 87 -5.20 -12.47 10.06
N ALA A 88 -4.10 -11.89 10.54
CA ALA A 88 -3.16 -11.12 9.72
C ALA A 88 -2.47 -11.99 8.64
N GLU A 89 -2.08 -13.22 8.97
CA GLU A 89 -1.50 -14.17 8.01
C GLU A 89 -2.52 -14.66 6.97
N ALA A 90 -3.77 -14.88 7.38
CA ALA A 90 -4.87 -15.20 6.48
C ALA A 90 -5.14 -14.05 5.51
N ALA A 91 -5.20 -12.80 6.00
CA ALA A 91 -5.34 -11.62 5.16
C ALA A 91 -4.18 -11.46 4.16
N LEU A 92 -2.94 -11.68 4.59
CA LEU A 92 -1.77 -11.67 3.71
C LEU A 92 -1.86 -12.75 2.62
N THR A 93 -2.38 -13.94 2.96
CA THR A 93 -2.57 -15.03 2.00
C THR A 93 -3.60 -14.68 0.94
N THR A 94 -4.74 -14.12 1.36
CA THR A 94 -5.79 -13.63 0.44
C THR A 94 -5.25 -12.51 -0.46
N ALA A 95 -4.58 -11.51 0.12
CA ALA A 95 -4.03 -10.39 -0.63
C ALA A 95 -2.98 -10.83 -1.65
N ARG A 96 -2.12 -11.80 -1.31
CA ARG A 96 -1.14 -12.38 -2.24
C ARG A 96 -1.80 -13.14 -3.39
N THR A 97 -2.89 -13.85 -3.11
CA THR A 97 -3.67 -14.56 -4.15
C THR A 97 -4.27 -13.56 -5.15
N GLU A 98 -4.91 -12.51 -4.66
CA GLU A 98 -5.48 -11.44 -5.50
C GLU A 98 -4.38 -10.72 -6.29
N LEU A 99 -3.25 -10.40 -5.67
CA LEU A 99 -2.12 -9.79 -6.37
C LEU A 99 -1.53 -10.72 -7.45
N ALA A 100 -1.50 -12.04 -7.23
CA ALA A 100 -1.05 -12.99 -8.22
C ALA A 100 -1.97 -13.01 -9.45
N GLU A 101 -3.30 -12.93 -9.25
CA GLU A 101 -4.26 -12.79 -10.33
C GLU A 101 -4.10 -11.46 -11.07
N ALA A 102 -3.91 -10.34 -10.35
CA ALA A 102 -3.61 -9.04 -10.97
C ALA A 102 -2.36 -9.11 -11.88
N ARG A 103 -1.29 -9.76 -11.41
CA ARG A 103 -0.07 -9.94 -12.22
C ARG A 103 -0.30 -10.84 -13.43
N ARG A 104 -1.12 -11.88 -13.32
CA ARG A 104 -1.50 -12.73 -14.47
C ARG A 104 -2.25 -11.91 -15.51
N GLN A 105 -3.22 -11.10 -15.11
CA GLN A 105 -3.96 -10.22 -16.02
C GLN A 105 -3.06 -9.17 -16.69
N TRP A 106 -2.11 -8.61 -15.93
CA TRP A 106 -1.12 -7.66 -16.46
C TRP A 106 -0.18 -8.30 -17.48
N ALA A 107 0.36 -9.48 -17.17
CA ALA A 107 1.31 -10.20 -18.04
C ALA A 107 0.69 -10.60 -19.38
N LYS A 108 -0.61 -10.92 -19.38
CA LYS A 108 -1.35 -11.25 -20.61
C LYS A 108 -1.78 -10.02 -21.41
N GLY A 109 -1.72 -8.82 -20.82
CA GLY A 109 -2.24 -7.59 -21.43
C GLY A 109 -3.76 -7.60 -21.64
N GLU A 110 -4.48 -8.53 -20.99
CA GLU A 110 -5.87 -8.85 -21.32
C GLU A 110 -6.85 -7.77 -20.82
N ASN A 111 -6.68 -7.27 -19.60
CA ASN A 111 -7.67 -6.36 -19.01
C ASN A 111 -7.10 -5.43 -17.93
N PRO A 112 -6.86 -4.14 -18.24
CA PRO A 112 -6.38 -3.16 -17.25
C PRO A 112 -7.39 -2.86 -16.14
N ALA A 113 -8.69 -3.09 -16.36
CA ALA A 113 -9.69 -2.96 -15.30
C ALA A 113 -9.62 -4.13 -14.30
N ALA A 114 -9.42 -5.36 -14.79
CA ALA A 114 -9.24 -6.53 -13.93
C ALA A 114 -7.98 -6.41 -13.06
N VAL A 115 -6.87 -5.89 -13.61
CA VAL A 115 -5.66 -5.60 -12.81
C VAL A 115 -5.98 -4.67 -11.66
N ARG A 116 -6.67 -3.56 -11.91
CA ARG A 116 -7.08 -2.61 -10.86
C ARG A 116 -8.01 -3.24 -9.84
N GLU A 117 -8.97 -4.05 -10.29
CA GLU A 117 -9.94 -4.70 -9.43
C GLU A 117 -9.27 -5.70 -8.47
N HIS A 118 -8.43 -6.59 -8.99
CA HIS A 118 -7.69 -7.54 -8.18
C HIS A 118 -6.70 -6.85 -7.22
N SER A 119 -6.01 -5.80 -7.67
CA SER A 119 -5.18 -4.96 -6.78
C SER A 119 -6.01 -4.30 -5.66
N ALA A 120 -7.20 -3.79 -5.96
CA ALA A 120 -8.09 -3.21 -4.97
C ALA A 120 -8.63 -4.24 -3.97
N ARG A 121 -8.93 -5.47 -4.43
CA ARG A 121 -9.32 -6.58 -3.54
C ARG A 121 -8.19 -7.02 -2.62
N ALA A 122 -6.95 -7.02 -3.11
CA ALA A 122 -5.78 -7.28 -2.28
C ALA A 122 -5.66 -6.25 -1.15
N ASP A 123 -5.79 -4.96 -1.47
CA ASP A 123 -5.79 -3.87 -0.49
C ASP A 123 -6.98 -4.00 0.49
N ALA A 124 -8.18 -4.32 -0.01
CA ALA A 124 -9.37 -4.48 0.82
C ALA A 124 -9.25 -5.64 1.82
N ALA A 125 -8.64 -6.76 1.42
CA ALA A 125 -8.37 -7.89 2.32
C ALA A 125 -7.46 -7.48 3.49
N LEU A 126 -6.44 -6.67 3.23
CA LEU A 126 -5.56 -6.14 4.28
C LEU A 126 -6.25 -5.10 5.17
N GLN A 127 -7.16 -4.30 4.61
CA GLN A 127 -7.92 -3.29 5.36
C GLN A 127 -9.00 -3.90 6.25
N ALA A 128 -9.65 -4.98 5.81
CA ALA A 128 -10.64 -5.69 6.61
C ALA A 128 -10.04 -6.18 7.94
N GLU A 129 -8.79 -6.65 7.90
CA GLU A 129 -8.05 -7.11 9.08
C GLU A 129 -7.12 -6.03 9.68
N ALA A 130 -7.36 -4.74 9.41
CA ALA A 130 -6.62 -3.65 10.03
C ALA A 130 -6.55 -3.72 11.58
N PRO A 131 -7.61 -4.16 12.30
CA PRO A 131 -7.53 -4.39 13.74
C PRO A 131 -6.52 -5.47 14.13
N ALA A 132 -6.47 -6.58 13.38
CA ALA A 132 -5.54 -7.68 13.63
C ALA A 132 -4.09 -7.19 13.49
N PHE A 133 -3.77 -6.48 12.41
CA PHE A 133 -2.44 -5.86 12.24
C PHE A 133 -2.11 -4.89 13.38
N SER A 134 -3.08 -4.07 13.80
CA SER A 134 -2.87 -3.09 14.88
C SER A 134 -2.52 -3.77 16.21
N ALA A 135 -3.17 -4.91 16.51
CA ALA A 135 -2.90 -5.71 17.70
C ALA A 135 -1.52 -6.39 17.72
N LEU A 136 -0.81 -6.44 16.58
CA LEU A 136 0.56 -6.97 16.52
C LEU A 136 1.61 -5.96 17.01
N ARG A 137 1.25 -4.67 17.13
CA ARG A 137 2.18 -3.63 17.56
C ARG A 137 2.38 -3.69 19.07
N ARG A 138 3.59 -3.36 19.49
CA ARG A 138 3.90 -3.06 20.89
C ARG A 138 3.54 -1.59 21.13
N ASP A 139 2.69 -1.34 22.12
CA ASP A 139 2.42 0.02 22.62
C ASP A 139 3.65 0.62 23.32
#